data_AF-A0A2D7ILX3-F1
#
_entry.id   AF-A0A2D7ILX3-F1
#
_cell.length_a   1.000
_cell.length_b   1.000
_cell.length_c   1.000
_cell.angle_alpha   90.00
_cell.angle_beta   90.00
_cell.angle_gamma   90.00
#
_symmetry.space_group_name_H-M   'P 1'
#
loop_
_entity.id
_entity.type
_entity.pdbx_description
1 polymer ?
#
loop_
_entity_poly.entity_id
_entity_poly.type
_entity_poly.pdbx_seq_one_letter_code
_entity_poly.pdbx_strand_id
1 'polypeptide(L)'
;YRLLDKICETGGTCFFVGDLFDFYFEYPDVIPKAYADFYEKASNMKKNGIHLHFLTGNHDHWFQDFLETNIMNKIYTDDLDIIINGKRFFITHGDGILSWDHGYRILKKIIRSKFFITIFRWIHPTIAYKITKFISRSGKEDMHEADFNKDVKNELQNFAESQFRNGFDYMISGHYHLSEIYSLDKGKLAVLGDWFHRPSYAKFDGRDLSLLQWEENV
;
A
#
# COMPACT_ATOMS: atom_id res chain seq x y z
N TYR A 1 -9.43 -14.15 3.57
CA TYR A 1 -8.30 -14.35 2.62
C TYR A 1 -8.70 -14.93 1.25
N ARG A 2 -9.97 -14.84 0.80
CA ARG A 2 -10.41 -15.45 -0.47
C ARG A 2 -9.70 -14.88 -1.72
N LEU A 3 -9.34 -13.59 -1.74
CA LEU A 3 -8.52 -13.03 -2.83
C LEU A 3 -7.17 -13.73 -2.92
N LEU A 4 -6.51 -13.95 -1.78
CA LEU A 4 -5.19 -14.57 -1.75
C LEU A 4 -5.24 -16.01 -2.27
N ASP A 5 -6.34 -16.73 -2.03
CA ASP A 5 -6.60 -18.02 -2.68
C ASP A 5 -6.74 -17.88 -4.20
N LYS A 6 -7.50 -16.88 -4.66
CA LYS A 6 -7.65 -16.63 -6.09
C LYS A 6 -6.32 -16.34 -6.78
N ILE A 7 -5.44 -15.57 -6.13
CA ILE A 7 -4.09 -15.29 -6.65
C ILE A 7 -3.27 -16.56 -6.76
N CYS A 8 -3.34 -17.46 -5.76
CA CYS A 8 -2.68 -18.77 -5.85
C CYS A 8 -3.18 -19.60 -7.04
N GLU A 9 -4.50 -19.59 -7.31
CA GLU A 9 -5.08 -20.31 -8.45
C GLU A 9 -4.62 -19.75 -9.80
N THR A 10 -4.54 -18.42 -9.92
CA THR A 10 -4.18 -17.77 -11.18
C THR A 10 -2.68 -17.65 -11.41
N GLY A 11 -1.88 -17.74 -10.35
CA GLY A 11 -0.43 -17.53 -10.40
C GLY A 11 -0.03 -16.05 -10.54
N GLY A 12 1.28 -15.82 -10.67
CA GLY A 12 1.88 -14.52 -10.95
C GLY A 12 2.53 -13.86 -9.74
N THR A 13 2.62 -12.53 -9.79
CA THR A 13 3.23 -11.68 -8.76
C THR A 13 2.17 -10.82 -8.11
N CYS A 14 2.16 -10.76 -6.78
CA CYS A 14 1.27 -9.92 -6.00
C CYS A 14 2.04 -8.75 -5.41
N PHE A 15 1.52 -7.54 -5.59
CA PHE A 15 2.00 -6.32 -4.96
C PHE A 15 1.00 -5.84 -3.92
N PHE A 16 1.43 -5.73 -2.67
CA PHE A 16 0.74 -4.99 -1.63
C PHE A 16 1.23 -3.53 -1.65
N VAL A 17 0.32 -2.58 -1.86
CA VAL A 17 0.64 -1.16 -2.09
C VAL A 17 0.26 -0.33 -0.86
N GLY A 18 0.99 -0.58 0.23
CA GLY A 18 0.87 0.10 1.52
C GLY A 18 -0.38 -0.27 2.33
N ASP A 19 -0.35 0.13 3.60
CA ASP A 19 -1.43 -0.02 4.59
C ASP A 19 -2.06 -1.42 4.60
N LEU A 20 -1.22 -2.44 4.46
CA LEU A 20 -1.56 -3.84 4.59
C LEU A 20 -1.93 -4.20 6.04
N PHE A 21 -1.35 -3.46 6.98
CA PHE A 21 -1.59 -3.61 8.41
C PHE A 21 -2.09 -2.28 9.00
N ASP A 22 -3.14 -2.34 9.83
CA ASP A 22 -3.64 -1.16 10.58
C ASP A 22 -2.54 -0.41 11.36
N PHE A 23 -1.57 -1.15 11.89
CA PHE A 23 -0.32 -0.61 12.43
C PHE A 23 0.71 -1.74 12.53
N TYR A 24 1.87 -1.57 11.90
CA TYR A 24 2.95 -2.56 11.95
C TYR A 24 4.23 -1.97 12.51
N PHE A 25 4.66 -2.49 13.65
CA PHE A 25 5.99 -2.22 14.21
C PHE A 25 6.64 -3.53 14.63
N GLU A 26 7.76 -3.84 14.00
CA GLU A 26 8.57 -5.01 14.26
C GLU A 26 9.70 -4.68 15.25
N TYR A 27 9.73 -5.44 16.34
CA TYR A 27 10.82 -5.43 17.30
C TYR A 27 11.79 -6.57 16.97
N PRO A 28 13.06 -6.50 17.40
CA PRO A 28 14.05 -7.56 17.12
C PRO A 28 13.54 -8.98 17.38
N ASP A 29 12.85 -9.17 18.51
CA ASP A 29 12.40 -10.49 18.96
C ASP A 29 10.87 -10.61 19.05
N VAL A 30 10.13 -9.58 18.61
CA VAL A 30 8.66 -9.54 18.76
C VAL A 30 8.00 -9.05 17.48
N ILE A 31 7.15 -9.92 16.92
CA ILE A 31 6.24 -9.61 15.83
C ILE A 31 4.80 -9.47 16.34
N PRO A 32 3.97 -8.60 15.73
CA PRO A 32 2.57 -8.46 16.11
C PRO A 32 1.73 -9.71 15.80
N LYS A 33 1.31 -10.42 16.86
CA LYS A 33 0.45 -11.61 16.75
C LYS A 33 -0.91 -11.38 16.08
N ALA A 34 -1.36 -10.12 15.98
CA ALA A 34 -2.63 -9.78 15.35
C ALA A 34 -2.70 -10.19 13.87
N TYR A 35 -1.54 -10.38 13.24
CA TYR A 35 -1.43 -10.70 11.81
C TYR A 35 -0.94 -12.13 11.57
N ALA A 36 -1.03 -13.01 12.56
CA ALA A 36 -0.57 -14.41 12.47
C ALA A 36 -1.20 -15.16 11.28
N ASP A 37 -2.51 -15.03 11.08
CA ASP A 37 -3.21 -15.68 9.97
C ASP A 37 -2.73 -15.16 8.61
N PHE A 38 -2.40 -13.86 8.53
CA PHE A 38 -1.83 -13.27 7.31
C PHE A 38 -0.44 -13.84 7.04
N TYR A 39 0.41 -13.94 8.07
CA TYR A 39 1.75 -14.51 7.93
C TYR A 39 1.71 -15.94 7.40
N GLU A 40 0.83 -16.77 7.96
CA GLU A 40 0.62 -18.14 7.50
C GLU A 40 0.17 -18.15 6.04
N LYS A 41 -0.83 -17.33 5.70
CA LYS A 41 -1.38 -17.28 4.35
C LYS A 41 -0.33 -16.83 3.34
N ALA A 42 0.39 -15.75 3.60
CA ALA A 42 1.44 -15.23 2.74
C ALA A 42 2.60 -16.22 2.60
N SER A 43 3.01 -16.89 3.67
CA SER A 43 4.02 -17.95 3.61
C SER A 43 3.57 -19.10 2.69
N ASN A 44 2.30 -19.49 2.76
CA ASN A 44 1.74 -20.51 1.88
C ASN A 44 1.66 -20.05 0.42
N MET A 45 1.31 -18.78 0.15
CA MET A 45 1.38 -18.21 -1.21
C MET A 45 2.81 -18.28 -1.78
N LYS A 46 3.81 -17.89 -0.98
CA LYS A 46 5.22 -17.94 -1.37
C LYS A 46 5.68 -19.38 -1.67
N LYS A 47 5.26 -20.36 -0.86
CA LYS A 47 5.52 -21.80 -1.11
C LYS A 47 4.85 -22.30 -2.39
N ASN A 48 3.69 -21.74 -2.76
CA ASN A 48 3.00 -22.03 -4.01
C ASN A 48 3.57 -21.26 -5.23
N GLY A 49 4.73 -20.61 -5.08
CA GLY A 49 5.41 -19.93 -6.17
C GLY A 49 4.91 -18.52 -6.49
N ILE A 50 4.04 -17.94 -5.65
CA ILE A 50 3.62 -16.54 -5.81
C ILE A 50 4.71 -15.62 -5.27
N HIS A 51 5.15 -14.68 -6.11
CA HIS A 51 6.08 -13.64 -5.68
C HIS A 51 5.33 -12.51 -4.98
N LEU A 52 5.63 -12.28 -3.70
CA LEU A 52 5.01 -11.24 -2.88
C LEU A 52 5.92 -10.03 -2.76
N HIS A 53 5.45 -8.89 -3.26
CA HIS A 53 6.12 -7.60 -3.17
C HIS A 53 5.30 -6.68 -2.26
N PHE A 54 5.96 -5.91 -1.41
CA PHE A 54 5.27 -5.02 -0.49
C PHE A 54 5.89 -3.63 -0.53
N LEU A 55 5.12 -2.63 -0.96
CA LEU A 55 5.47 -1.24 -0.82
C LEU A 55 4.89 -0.74 0.51
N THR A 56 5.71 -0.24 1.42
CA THR A 56 5.24 0.20 2.75
C THR A 56 4.37 1.45 2.66
N GLY A 57 3.33 1.50 3.48
CA GLY A 57 2.46 2.65 3.63
C GLY A 57 2.83 3.52 4.82
N ASN A 58 1.84 4.26 5.32
CA ASN A 58 2.01 5.14 6.48
C ASN A 58 1.73 4.42 7.81
N HIS A 59 1.02 3.29 7.76
CA HIS A 59 0.73 2.47 8.94
C HIS A 59 1.77 1.38 9.22
N ASP A 60 2.56 1.00 8.23
CA ASP A 60 3.31 -0.25 8.23
C ASP A 60 4.73 -0.14 7.67
N HIS A 61 5.34 1.03 7.86
CA HIS A 61 6.72 1.30 7.44
C HIS A 61 7.80 0.66 8.34
N TRP A 62 7.47 0.31 9.59
CA TRP A 62 8.45 -0.05 10.60
C TRP A 62 8.69 -1.56 10.71
N PHE A 63 9.14 -2.16 9.61
CA PHE A 63 9.48 -3.58 9.54
C PHE A 63 10.95 -3.86 9.92
N GLN A 64 11.27 -5.14 10.15
CA GLN A 64 12.63 -5.68 10.28
C GLN A 64 12.76 -6.93 9.40
N ASP A 65 13.63 -7.85 9.78
CA ASP A 65 14.02 -8.99 8.98
C ASP A 65 12.92 -10.03 8.81
N PHE A 66 11.95 -10.15 9.73
CA PHE A 66 10.91 -11.18 9.63
C PHE A 66 10.03 -10.97 8.39
N LEU A 67 9.51 -9.76 8.16
CA LEU A 67 8.67 -9.53 6.98
C LEU A 67 9.46 -9.75 5.69
N GLU A 68 10.69 -9.26 5.61
CA GLU A 68 11.48 -9.35 4.38
C GLU A 68 11.98 -10.78 4.12
N THR A 69 12.37 -11.51 5.16
CA THR A 69 12.95 -12.86 5.03
C THR A 69 11.87 -13.94 4.90
N ASN A 70 10.84 -13.89 5.76
CA ASN A 70 9.89 -14.99 5.91
C ASN A 70 8.62 -14.80 5.09
N ILE A 71 8.14 -13.57 4.97
CA ILE A 71 6.79 -13.28 4.46
C ILE A 71 6.82 -12.80 3.01
N MET A 72 7.57 -11.74 2.74
CA MET A 72 7.67 -11.12 1.43
C MET A 72 8.84 -11.70 0.64
N ASN A 73 8.86 -11.44 -0.66
CA ASN A 73 10.04 -11.61 -1.52
C ASN A 73 10.86 -10.32 -1.60
N LYS A 74 10.19 -9.16 -1.55
CA LYS A 74 10.84 -7.85 -1.53
C LYS A 74 9.95 -6.80 -0.88
N ILE A 75 10.56 -5.93 -0.08
CA ILE A 75 9.89 -4.78 0.53
C ILE A 75 10.50 -3.49 -0.03
N TYR A 76 9.65 -2.49 -0.28
CA TYR A 76 10.02 -1.19 -0.82
C TYR A 76 9.57 -0.10 0.16
N THR A 77 10.47 0.81 0.50
CA THR A 77 10.20 1.91 1.44
C THR A 77 9.80 3.21 0.75
N ASP A 78 10.02 3.28 -0.55
CA ASP A 78 9.91 4.44 -1.43
C ASP A 78 9.20 4.03 -2.72
N ASP A 79 8.74 5.01 -3.48
CA ASP A 79 8.04 4.79 -4.75
C ASP A 79 8.84 3.89 -5.69
N LEU A 80 8.12 2.99 -6.37
CA LEU A 80 8.70 1.93 -7.18
C LEU A 80 8.53 2.23 -8.66
N ASP A 81 9.65 2.34 -9.35
CA ASP A 81 9.76 2.30 -10.82
C ASP A 81 10.13 0.88 -11.26
N ILE A 82 9.26 0.24 -12.03
CA ILE A 82 9.48 -1.13 -12.52
C ILE A 82 8.96 -1.32 -13.94
N ILE A 83 9.64 -2.15 -14.72
CA ILE A 83 9.21 -2.56 -16.05
C ILE A 83 8.64 -3.98 -15.98
N ILE A 84 7.40 -4.15 -16.43
CA ILE A 84 6.71 -5.45 -16.51
C ILE A 84 6.21 -5.62 -17.95
N ASN A 85 6.63 -6.67 -18.63
CA ASN A 85 6.29 -6.93 -20.05
C ASN A 85 6.51 -5.73 -20.98
N GLY A 86 7.60 -4.97 -20.77
CA GLY A 86 7.93 -3.80 -21.57
C GLY A 86 7.08 -2.55 -21.27
N LYS A 87 6.21 -2.61 -20.25
CA LYS A 87 5.42 -1.49 -19.74
C LYS A 87 6.04 -0.96 -18.46
N ARG A 88 6.21 0.34 -18.34
CA ARG A 88 6.83 0.99 -17.17
C ARG A 88 5.75 1.43 -16.18
N PHE A 89 5.89 1.00 -14.93
CA PHE A 89 4.97 1.24 -13.84
C PHE A 89 5.60 2.17 -12.81
N PHE A 90 4.83 3.17 -12.39
CA PHE A 90 5.09 3.95 -11.20
C PHE A 90 4.13 3.49 -10.11
N ILE A 91 4.63 2.84 -9.06
CA ILE A 91 3.82 2.32 -7.95
C ILE A 91 4.17 3.12 -6.71
N THR A 92 3.16 3.75 -6.10
CA THR A 92 3.32 4.58 -4.90
C THR A 92 2.26 4.20 -3.87
N HIS A 93 2.58 4.36 -2.59
CA HIS A 93 1.53 4.32 -1.56
C HIS A 93 0.57 5.50 -1.76
N GLY A 94 1.11 6.68 -2.06
CA GLY A 94 0.35 7.90 -2.33
C GLY A 94 0.42 8.95 -1.21
N ASP A 95 0.80 8.56 0.00
CA ASP A 95 0.83 9.45 1.16
C ASP A 95 1.80 10.64 1.00
N GLY A 96 1.25 11.86 1.06
CA GLY A 96 1.98 13.12 0.91
C GLY A 96 2.08 13.65 -0.53
N ILE A 97 1.38 13.05 -1.50
CA ILE A 97 1.27 13.57 -2.88
C ILE A 97 0.48 14.88 -2.92
N LEU A 98 -0.59 15.01 -2.14
CA LEU A 98 -1.47 16.18 -2.20
C LEU A 98 -0.67 17.45 -1.89
N SER A 99 -0.88 18.51 -2.67
CA SER A 99 -0.13 19.76 -2.49
C SER A 99 -0.24 20.30 -1.06
N TRP A 100 -1.39 20.15 -0.40
CA TRP A 100 -1.62 20.64 0.97
C TRP A 100 -1.06 19.77 2.10
N ASP A 101 -0.51 18.57 1.84
CA ASP A 101 0.02 17.64 2.85
C ASP A 101 1.37 18.07 3.47
N HIS A 102 1.62 19.38 3.62
CA HIS A 102 2.90 19.91 4.11
C HIS A 102 3.26 19.39 5.50
N GLY A 103 2.31 19.43 6.45
CA GLY A 103 2.52 18.96 7.81
C GLY A 103 2.77 17.46 7.86
N TYR A 104 2.00 16.69 7.09
CA TYR A 104 2.17 15.25 6.97
C TYR A 104 3.54 14.88 6.38
N ARG A 105 4.01 15.57 5.33
CA ARG A 105 5.36 15.35 4.77
C ARG A 105 6.48 15.55 5.78
N ILE A 106 6.33 16.50 6.71
CA ILE A 106 7.29 16.71 7.81
C ILE A 106 7.19 15.56 8.82
N LEU A 107 5.97 15.21 9.24
CA LEU A 107 5.73 14.09 10.16
C LEU A 107 6.29 12.79 9.61
N LYS A 108 6.03 12.47 8.34
CA LYS A 108 6.56 11.31 7.60
C LYS A 108 8.08 11.23 7.71
N LYS A 109 8.80 12.34 7.49
CA LYS A 109 10.27 12.39 7.65
C LYS A 109 10.73 12.08 9.06
N ILE A 110 10.01 12.58 10.07
CA ILE A 110 10.34 12.36 11.48
C ILE A 110 10.12 10.89 11.85
N ILE A 111 8.92 10.35 11.60
CA ILE A 111 8.53 9.00 12.03
C ILE A 111 9.26 7.89 11.27
N ARG A 112 9.75 8.17 10.06
CA ARG A 112 10.59 7.25 9.27
C ARG A 112 12.08 7.41 9.54
N SER A 113 12.49 8.38 10.37
CA SER A 113 13.91 8.58 10.68
C SER A 113 14.47 7.44 11.55
N LYS A 114 15.72 7.05 11.30
CA LYS A 114 16.41 6.04 12.12
C LYS A 114 16.42 6.39 13.61
N PHE A 115 16.53 7.68 13.93
CA PHE A 115 16.51 8.17 15.31
C PHE A 115 15.15 7.92 15.99
N PHE A 116 14.05 8.31 15.35
CA PHE A 116 12.71 8.06 15.88
C PHE A 116 12.46 6.56 16.04
N ILE A 117 12.77 5.76 15.02
CA ILE A 117 12.57 4.31 15.05
C ILE A 117 13.37 3.70 16.20
N THR A 118 14.63 4.11 16.39
CA THR A 118 15.48 3.60 17.47
C THR A 118 14.91 3.93 18.85
N ILE A 119 14.41 5.14 19.06
CA ILE A 119 13.79 5.54 20.34
C ILE A 119 12.48 4.79 20.55
N PHE A 120 11.63 4.71 19.52
CA PHE A 120 10.32 4.07 19.61
C PHE A 120 10.45 2.56 19.94
N ARG A 121 11.53 1.90 19.51
CA ARG A 121 11.83 0.49 19.88
C ARG A 121 11.98 0.26 21.39
N TRP A 122 12.35 1.28 22.17
CA TRP A 122 12.46 1.14 23.63
C TRP A 122 11.10 1.23 24.33
N ILE A 123 10.05 1.64 23.62
CA ILE A 123 8.68 1.61 24.14
C ILE A 123 8.21 0.17 24.12
N HIS A 124 7.83 -0.35 25.29
CA HIS A 124 7.29 -1.69 25.44
C HIS A 124 6.16 -1.94 24.41
N PRO A 125 6.16 -3.08 23.67
CA PRO A 125 5.19 -3.34 22.60
C PRO A 125 3.73 -3.08 22.99
N THR A 126 3.31 -3.56 24.17
CA THR A 126 1.95 -3.29 24.71
C THR A 126 1.60 -1.80 24.76
N ILE A 127 2.55 -0.92 25.08
CA ILE A 127 2.33 0.52 25.15
C ILE A 127 2.28 1.10 23.74
N ALA A 128 3.26 0.76 22.89
CA ALA A 128 3.31 1.23 21.50
C ALA A 128 2.01 0.93 20.73
N TYR A 129 1.54 -0.31 20.77
CA TYR A 129 0.31 -0.73 20.10
C TYR A 129 -0.97 -0.12 20.72
N LYS A 130 -0.95 0.25 22.01
CA LYS A 130 -2.07 0.99 22.63
C LYS A 130 -2.11 2.44 22.16
N ILE A 131 -0.96 3.12 22.08
CA ILE A 131 -0.85 4.49 21.59
C ILE A 131 -1.36 4.57 20.15
N THR A 132 -0.94 3.64 19.29
CA THR A 132 -1.31 3.68 17.87
C THR A 132 -2.77 3.35 17.64
N LYS A 133 -3.34 2.40 18.41
CA LYS A 133 -4.79 2.14 18.38
C LYS A 133 -5.62 3.35 18.81
N PHE A 134 -5.11 4.17 19.73
CA PHE A 134 -5.75 5.42 20.13
C PHE A 134 -5.71 6.45 18.98
N ILE A 135 -4.54 6.66 18.38
CA ILE A 135 -4.35 7.60 17.25
C ILE A 135 -5.18 7.18 16.03
N SER A 136 -5.17 5.89 15.67
CA SER A 136 -5.93 5.38 14.52
C SER A 136 -7.44 5.58 14.69
N ARG A 137 -7.98 5.47 15.91
CA ARG A 137 -9.41 5.74 16.18
C ARG A 137 -9.77 7.21 15.96
N SER A 138 -8.88 8.13 16.34
CA SER A 138 -9.09 9.57 16.12
C SER A 138 -9.05 9.97 14.65
N GLY A 139 -8.45 9.17 13.77
CA GLY A 139 -8.40 9.43 12.32
C GLY A 139 -9.47 8.72 11.49
N LYS A 140 -10.34 7.90 12.10
CA LYS A 140 -11.40 7.15 11.39
C LYS A 140 -12.70 7.93 11.17
N GLU A 141 -12.82 9.14 11.71
CA GLU A 141 -14.07 9.93 11.63
C GLU A 141 -14.27 10.68 10.31
N ASP A 142 -13.29 10.68 9.41
CA ASP A 142 -13.38 11.46 8.17
C ASP A 142 -13.95 10.62 7.02
N MET A 143 -15.28 10.41 7.02
CA MET A 143 -16.01 10.27 5.76
C MET A 143 -15.86 11.60 5.01
N HIS A 144 -14.81 11.70 4.22
CA HIS A 144 -14.50 12.94 3.50
C HIS A 144 -15.69 13.38 2.63
N GLU A 145 -16.06 14.65 2.78
CA GLU A 145 -17.11 15.29 1.98
C GLU A 145 -16.87 15.11 0.48
N ALA A 146 -17.94 15.12 -0.32
CA ALA A 146 -17.86 14.88 -1.77
C ALA A 146 -16.86 15.82 -2.47
N ASP A 147 -16.73 17.06 -2.00
CA ASP A 147 -15.81 18.05 -2.53
C ASP A 147 -14.34 17.73 -2.24
N PHE A 148 -14.02 17.22 -1.04
CA PHE A 148 -12.66 16.76 -0.71
C PHE A 148 -12.19 15.67 -1.66
N ASN A 149 -13.06 14.68 -1.92
CA ASN A 149 -12.74 13.61 -2.86
C ASN A 149 -12.49 14.14 -4.28
N LYS A 150 -13.15 15.22 -4.70
CA LYS A 150 -12.92 15.83 -6.01
C LYS A 150 -11.53 16.45 -6.11
N ASP A 151 -11.11 17.20 -5.10
CA ASP A 151 -9.80 17.84 -5.08
C ASP A 151 -8.67 16.80 -5.03
N VAL A 152 -8.81 15.76 -4.21
CA VAL A 152 -7.89 14.60 -4.19
C VAL A 152 -7.76 13.98 -5.57
N LYS A 153 -8.87 13.70 -6.25
CA LYS A 153 -8.86 13.11 -7.60
C LYS A 153 -8.13 13.99 -8.62
N ASN A 154 -8.30 15.30 -8.54
CA ASN A 154 -7.63 16.23 -9.46
C ASN A 154 -6.12 16.24 -9.23
N GLU A 155 -5.67 16.34 -7.98
CA GLU A 155 -4.23 16.31 -7.64
C GLU A 155 -3.58 15.00 -8.07
N LEU A 156 -4.25 13.86 -7.86
CA LEU A 156 -3.72 12.55 -8.27
C LEU A 156 -3.62 12.41 -9.78
N GLN A 157 -4.62 12.86 -10.53
CA GLN A 157 -4.57 12.85 -12.00
C GLN A 157 -3.45 13.77 -12.50
N ASN A 158 -3.33 14.99 -11.96
CA ASN A 158 -2.25 15.93 -12.31
C ASN A 158 -0.87 15.34 -12.03
N PHE A 159 -0.70 14.68 -10.88
CA PHE A 159 0.55 14.02 -10.53
C PHE A 159 0.82 12.82 -11.45
N ALA A 160 -0.18 12.00 -11.76
CA ALA A 160 -0.05 10.88 -12.69
C ALA A 160 0.35 11.33 -14.10
N GLU A 161 -0.24 12.42 -14.61
CA GLU A 161 0.16 13.00 -15.89
C GLU A 161 1.64 13.42 -15.90
N SER A 162 2.16 13.91 -14.77
CA SER A 162 3.59 14.23 -14.65
C SER A 162 4.46 12.98 -14.76
N GLN A 163 4.02 11.85 -14.20
CA GLN A 163 4.70 10.57 -14.36
C GLN A 163 4.60 10.06 -15.79
N PHE A 164 3.45 10.18 -16.44
CA PHE A 164 3.30 9.75 -17.84
C PHE A 164 4.17 10.59 -18.79
N ARG A 165 4.38 11.88 -18.51
CA ARG A 165 5.38 12.70 -19.22
C ARG A 165 6.82 12.21 -19.00
N ASN A 166 7.11 11.55 -17.89
CA ASN A 166 8.40 10.91 -17.60
C ASN A 166 8.54 9.51 -18.22
N GLY A 167 7.57 9.06 -19.04
CA GLY A 167 7.63 7.81 -19.78
C GLY A 167 7.09 6.60 -19.03
N PHE A 168 6.28 6.80 -18.00
CA PHE A 168 5.51 5.72 -17.37
C PHE A 168 4.22 5.44 -18.18
N ASP A 169 3.89 4.15 -18.38
CA ASP A 169 2.63 3.74 -19.01
C ASP A 169 1.49 3.68 -17.98
N TYR A 170 1.83 3.32 -16.74
CA TYR A 170 0.87 3.07 -15.67
C TYR A 170 1.33 3.68 -14.35
N MET A 171 0.39 4.23 -13.61
CA MET A 171 0.57 4.64 -12.22
C MET A 171 -0.43 3.88 -11.34
N ILE A 172 0.06 3.31 -10.23
CA ILE A 172 -0.78 2.65 -9.21
C ILE A 172 -0.57 3.37 -7.89
N SER A 173 -1.65 3.81 -7.25
CA SER A 173 -1.66 4.45 -5.93
C SER A 173 -2.54 3.70 -4.95
N GLY A 174 -2.05 3.50 -3.74
CA GLY A 174 -2.86 3.14 -2.57
C GLY A 174 -3.45 4.39 -1.89
N HIS A 175 -3.50 4.34 -0.55
CA HIS A 175 -3.80 5.42 0.41
C HIS A 175 -5.16 6.14 0.33
N TYR A 176 -5.65 6.47 -0.87
CA TYR A 176 -6.83 7.32 -1.05
C TYR A 176 -8.15 6.57 -1.12
N HIS A 177 -8.10 5.24 -1.19
CA HIS A 177 -9.26 4.34 -1.10
C HIS A 177 -10.41 4.65 -2.07
N LEU A 178 -10.09 5.22 -3.24
CA LEU A 178 -11.11 5.64 -4.20
C LEU A 178 -11.69 4.48 -5.00
N SER A 179 -10.88 3.45 -5.26
CA SER A 179 -11.25 2.33 -6.14
C SER A 179 -11.65 2.78 -7.55
N GLU A 180 -10.84 3.64 -8.17
CA GLU A 180 -11.11 4.22 -9.48
C GLU A 180 -9.91 4.03 -10.42
N ILE A 181 -10.18 3.90 -11.72
CA ILE A 181 -9.14 3.88 -12.77
C ILE A 181 -9.44 4.96 -13.79
N TYR A 182 -8.43 5.77 -14.12
CA TYR A 182 -8.51 6.85 -15.07
C TYR A 182 -7.63 6.55 -16.27
N SER A 183 -8.20 6.62 -17.47
CA SER A 183 -7.44 6.60 -18.71
C SER A 183 -7.11 8.04 -19.08
N LEU A 184 -5.85 8.44 -18.86
CA LEU A 184 -5.33 9.75 -19.23
C LEU A 184 -4.62 9.63 -20.58
N ASP A 185 -4.35 10.77 -21.23
CA ASP A 185 -3.83 10.82 -22.62
C ASP A 185 -2.61 9.89 -22.87
N LYS A 186 -1.71 9.78 -21.88
CA LYS A 186 -0.43 9.07 -22.01
C LYS A 186 -0.32 7.79 -21.16
N GLY A 187 -1.33 7.43 -20.39
CA GLY A 187 -1.24 6.30 -19.46
C GLY A 187 -2.49 6.10 -18.61
N LYS A 188 -2.49 5.07 -17.76
CA LYS A 188 -3.60 4.82 -16.82
C LYS A 188 -3.18 4.99 -15.38
N LEU A 189 -3.99 5.72 -14.61
CA LEU A 189 -3.89 5.83 -13.16
C LEU A 189 -4.90 4.88 -12.53
N ALA A 190 -4.43 3.92 -11.74
CA ALA A 190 -5.28 3.08 -10.88
C ALA A 190 -5.12 3.52 -9.42
N VAL A 191 -6.21 3.98 -8.80
CA VAL A 191 -6.27 4.30 -7.37
C VAL A 191 -7.02 3.17 -6.69
N LEU A 192 -6.30 2.39 -5.88
CA LEU A 192 -6.85 1.22 -5.20
C LEU A 192 -7.89 1.62 -4.14
N GLY A 193 -8.83 0.73 -3.89
CA GLY A 193 -9.78 0.85 -2.78
C GLY A 193 -9.22 0.29 -1.48
N ASP A 194 -10.00 0.40 -0.40
CA ASP A 194 -9.75 -0.30 0.86
C ASP A 194 -10.56 -1.59 0.97
N TRP A 195 -10.08 -2.52 1.81
CA TRP A 195 -10.73 -3.80 2.03
C TRP A 195 -11.99 -3.74 2.90
N PHE A 196 -12.38 -2.57 3.43
CA PHE A 196 -13.56 -2.42 4.31
C PHE A 196 -14.77 -1.82 3.58
N HIS A 197 -14.57 -0.83 2.70
CA HIS A 197 -15.65 -0.08 2.04
C HIS A 197 -15.66 -0.28 0.53
N ARG A 198 -14.50 -0.36 -0.13
CA ARG A 198 -14.39 -0.47 -1.59
C ARG A 198 -13.37 -1.54 -2.00
N PRO A 199 -13.61 -2.83 -1.69
CA PRO A 199 -12.60 -3.87 -1.87
C PRO A 199 -12.30 -4.08 -3.36
N SER A 200 -11.13 -3.63 -3.80
CA SER A 200 -10.69 -3.72 -5.19
C SER A 200 -9.20 -4.00 -5.33
N TYR A 201 -8.82 -4.47 -6.52
CA TYR A 201 -7.42 -4.76 -6.85
C TYR A 201 -7.14 -4.44 -8.32
N ALA A 202 -5.93 -3.96 -8.59
CA ALA A 202 -5.47 -3.77 -9.96
C ALA A 202 -4.89 -5.08 -10.49
N LYS A 203 -5.25 -5.43 -11.73
CA LYS A 203 -4.76 -6.61 -12.43
C LYS A 203 -4.13 -6.17 -13.76
N PHE A 204 -2.86 -6.51 -13.92
CA PHE A 204 -2.17 -6.45 -15.20
C PHE A 204 -2.12 -7.85 -15.80
N ASP A 205 -2.71 -8.03 -16.98
CA ASP A 205 -2.80 -9.35 -17.65
C ASP A 205 -1.60 -9.66 -18.56
N GLY A 206 -0.58 -8.79 -18.54
CA GLY A 206 0.58 -8.83 -19.41
C GLY A 206 0.47 -7.93 -20.63
N ARG A 207 -0.69 -7.32 -20.89
CA ARG A 207 -0.93 -6.34 -21.96
C ARG A 207 -1.54 -5.05 -21.45
N ASP A 208 -2.56 -5.16 -20.59
CA ASP A 208 -3.30 -4.00 -20.10
C ASP A 208 -3.59 -4.06 -18.60
N LEU A 209 -3.72 -2.87 -18.00
CA LEU A 209 -4.05 -2.68 -16.60
C LEU A 209 -5.55 -2.42 -16.45
N SER A 210 -6.18 -3.19 -15.58
CA SER A 210 -7.59 -3.07 -15.19
C SER A 210 -7.72 -2.98 -13.67
N LEU A 211 -8.77 -2.31 -13.18
CA LEU A 211 -9.15 -2.33 -11.78
C LEU A 211 -10.42 -3.19 -11.62
N LEU A 212 -10.37 -4.16 -10.71
CA LEU A 212 -11.45 -5.14 -10.51
C LEU A 212 -12.00 -5.01 -9.08
N GLN A 213 -13.32 -4.96 -8.95
CA GLN A 213 -14.01 -5.07 -7.67
C GLN A 213 -14.00 -6.53 -7.21
N TRP A 214 -13.70 -6.75 -5.93
CA TRP A 214 -13.57 -8.10 -5.36
C TRP A 214 -14.93 -8.75 -5.05
N GLU A 215 -16.01 -7.98 -4.91
CA GLU A 215 -17.33 -8.52 -4.52
C GLU A 215 -18.45 -8.32 -5.55
N GLU A 216 -18.22 -7.59 -6.66
CA GLU A 216 -19.20 -7.51 -7.76
C GLU A 216 -19.11 -8.68 -8.75
N ASN A 217 -18.12 -9.58 -8.61
CA ASN A 217 -17.82 -10.62 -9.60
C ASN A 217 -17.58 -12.02 -8.99
N VAL A 218 -18.15 -12.32 -7.81
CA VAL A 218 -18.03 -13.64 -7.15
C VAL A 218 -19.39 -14.20 -6.76
#